data_AF-U7NXF4-F1
#
_entry.id   AF-U7NXF4-F1
#
_cell.length_a   1.000
_cell.length_b   1.000
_cell.length_c   1.000
_cell.angle_alpha   90.00
_cell.angle_beta   90.00
_cell.angle_gamma   90.00
#
_symmetry.space_group_name_H-M   'P 1'
#
loop_
_entity.id
_entity.type
_entity.pdbx_description
1 polymer ?
#
loop_
_entity_poly.entity_id
_entity_poly.type
_entity_poly.pdbx_seq_one_letter_code
_entity_poly.pdbx_strand_id
1 'polypeptide(L)'
;MTEQHASYAAKVKPEIRDRIIATANALVSEGIDTPTNDQVRERMGGGSLSHISPVMREWRESRKAEVVAALDMPADLKKAVETSLGQLWGMASKLATASVENFRQEAEAAVADATAERDEALNEIQRLEKHLAELTKALEEKGQEVNQVRSALDQEHNINAQLKADTAALQARIEDRDTQIEGLKADLKEARDDNRKLQGELIEIARKAKE
;
A
#
# COMPACT_ATOMS: atom_id res chain seq x y z
N MET A 1 -81.86 15.62 -10.73
CA MET A 1 -82.30 16.43 -9.57
C MET A 1 -81.68 17.83 -9.51
N THR A 2 -80.88 18.27 -10.49
CA THR A 2 -80.17 19.57 -10.46
C THR A 2 -80.98 20.75 -11.03
N GLU A 3 -81.89 20.50 -11.98
CA GLU A 3 -82.66 21.57 -12.66
C GLU A 3 -83.82 22.14 -11.82
N GLN A 4 -84.46 21.35 -10.96
CA GLN A 4 -85.60 21.81 -10.15
C GLN A 4 -85.20 22.84 -9.08
N HIS A 5 -83.95 22.82 -8.61
CA HIS A 5 -83.46 23.74 -7.58
C HIS A 5 -82.95 25.08 -8.16
N ALA A 6 -82.45 25.10 -9.41
CA ALA A 6 -82.09 26.35 -10.10
C ALA A 6 -83.35 27.20 -10.38
N SER A 7 -84.48 26.54 -10.70
CA SER A 7 -85.78 27.18 -10.89
C SER A 7 -86.33 27.88 -9.63
N TYR A 8 -85.90 27.46 -8.43
CA TYR A 8 -86.35 28.05 -7.16
C TYR A 8 -85.46 29.21 -6.69
N ALA A 9 -84.17 29.22 -7.04
CA ALA A 9 -83.27 30.36 -6.80
C ALA A 9 -83.72 31.62 -7.55
N ALA A 10 -84.22 31.46 -8.78
CA ALA A 10 -84.79 32.54 -9.60
C ALA A 10 -86.11 33.12 -9.05
N LYS A 11 -86.75 32.44 -8.09
CA LYS A 11 -87.96 32.94 -7.39
C LYS A 11 -87.64 33.67 -6.09
N VAL A 12 -86.39 33.71 -5.65
CA VAL A 12 -85.95 34.50 -4.49
C VAL A 12 -85.84 35.96 -4.90
N LYS A 13 -86.44 36.87 -4.14
CA LYS A 13 -86.33 38.32 -4.41
C LYS A 13 -84.84 38.74 -4.47
N PRO A 14 -84.43 39.58 -5.44
CA PRO A 14 -83.04 40.01 -5.61
C PRO A 14 -82.42 40.56 -4.31
N GLU A 15 -83.17 41.39 -3.60
CA GLU A 15 -82.77 41.98 -2.31
C GLU A 15 -82.41 40.91 -1.25
N ILE A 16 -83.13 39.78 -1.24
CA ILE A 16 -82.88 38.69 -0.29
C ILE A 16 -81.64 37.90 -0.72
N ARG A 17 -81.48 37.66 -2.03
CA ARG A 17 -80.30 36.99 -2.59
C ARG A 17 -79.02 37.77 -2.27
N ASP A 18 -79.02 39.08 -2.49
CA ASP A 18 -77.87 39.95 -2.24
C ASP A 18 -77.53 40.00 -0.74
N ARG A 19 -78.54 40.03 0.13
CA ARG A 19 -78.33 39.97 1.58
C ARG A 19 -77.74 38.63 2.05
N ILE A 20 -78.15 37.51 1.44
CA ILE A 20 -77.57 36.18 1.70
C ILE A 20 -76.09 36.18 1.30
N ILE A 21 -75.77 36.65 0.09
CA ILE A 21 -74.39 36.72 -0.42
C ILE A 21 -73.53 37.65 0.45
N ALA A 22 -74.04 38.83 0.81
CA ALA A 22 -73.34 39.79 1.67
C ALA A 22 -73.05 39.20 3.05
N THR A 23 -74.00 38.47 3.64
CA THR A 23 -73.82 37.83 4.94
C THR A 23 -72.85 36.66 4.85
N ALA A 24 -72.89 35.87 3.78
CA ALA A 24 -71.91 34.81 3.53
C ALA A 24 -70.49 35.38 3.39
N ASN A 25 -70.31 36.48 2.66
CA ASN A 25 -69.03 37.17 2.53
C ASN A 25 -68.54 37.75 3.87
N ALA A 26 -69.45 38.30 4.70
CA ALA A 26 -69.10 38.80 6.03
C ALA A 26 -68.60 37.70 6.97
N LEU A 27 -69.25 36.52 6.96
CA LEU A 27 -68.82 35.36 7.75
C LEU A 27 -67.43 34.87 7.32
N VAL A 28 -67.14 34.94 6.02
CA VAL A 28 -65.82 34.61 5.47
C VAL A 28 -64.77 35.60 5.93
N SER A 29 -65.04 36.90 5.88
CA SER A 29 -64.09 37.92 6.33
C SER A 29 -63.76 37.81 7.82
N GLU A 30 -64.61 37.12 8.59
CA GLU A 30 -64.40 36.82 10.02
C GLU A 30 -63.70 35.48 10.28
N GLY A 31 -63.26 34.78 9.22
CA GLY A 31 -62.49 33.54 9.33
C GLY A 31 -63.33 32.26 9.26
N ILE A 32 -64.62 32.34 8.93
CA ILE A 32 -65.42 31.14 8.63
C ILE A 32 -65.33 30.86 7.14
N ASP A 33 -64.33 30.07 6.73
CA ASP A 33 -64.04 29.79 5.33
C ASP A 33 -65.18 29.12 4.58
N THR A 34 -66.00 28.30 5.27
CA THR A 34 -67.16 27.63 4.68
C THR A 34 -68.43 27.90 5.50
N PRO A 35 -69.08 29.06 5.34
CA PRO A 35 -70.31 29.38 6.05
C PRO A 35 -71.43 28.36 5.73
N THR A 36 -72.07 27.84 6.78
CA THR A 36 -73.24 26.96 6.63
C THR A 36 -74.50 27.78 6.37
N ASN A 37 -75.52 27.15 5.77
CA ASN A 37 -76.79 27.83 5.50
C ASN A 37 -77.46 28.29 6.81
N ASP A 38 -77.25 27.57 7.90
CA ASP A 38 -77.75 27.93 9.23
C ASP A 38 -77.02 29.13 9.83
N GLN A 39 -75.69 29.21 9.70
CA GLN A 39 -74.91 30.38 10.14
C GLN A 39 -75.32 31.65 9.41
N VAL A 40 -75.57 31.54 8.10
CA VAL A 40 -76.05 32.67 7.29
C VAL A 40 -77.48 33.07 7.71
N ARG A 41 -78.35 32.09 7.98
CA ARG A 41 -79.71 32.35 8.47
C ARG A 41 -79.74 33.02 9.83
N GLU A 42 -78.93 32.53 10.77
CA GLU A 42 -78.81 33.05 12.13
C GLU A 42 -78.31 34.50 12.10
N ARG A 43 -77.25 34.75 11.32
CA ARG A 43 -76.67 36.09 11.21
C ARG A 43 -77.55 37.09 10.48
N MET A 44 -78.39 36.63 9.55
CA MET A 44 -79.41 37.46 8.93
C MET A 44 -80.58 37.79 9.88
N GLY A 45 -80.66 37.17 11.07
CA GLY A 45 -81.79 37.33 11.98
C GLY A 45 -83.05 36.54 11.56
N GLY A 46 -82.88 35.48 10.77
CA GLY A 46 -83.95 34.63 10.26
C GLY A 46 -84.09 34.66 8.74
N GLY A 47 -84.90 33.74 8.21
CA GLY A 47 -85.11 33.55 6.77
C GLY A 47 -85.49 32.10 6.45
N SER A 48 -86.14 31.89 5.31
CA SER A 48 -86.54 30.56 4.90
C SER A 48 -85.34 29.81 4.29
N LEU A 49 -85.01 28.64 4.86
CA LEU A 49 -83.93 27.78 4.38
C LEU A 49 -84.11 27.34 2.92
N SER A 50 -85.35 27.30 2.41
CA SER A 50 -85.63 27.02 1.00
C SER A 50 -85.18 28.15 0.06
N HIS A 51 -84.99 29.37 0.57
CA HIS A 51 -84.45 30.51 -0.18
C HIS A 51 -82.94 30.65 0.00
N ILE A 52 -82.41 30.32 1.18
CA ILE A 52 -80.97 30.42 1.50
C ILE A 52 -80.17 29.31 0.81
N SER A 53 -80.69 28.08 0.79
CA SER A 53 -79.94 26.92 0.30
C SER A 53 -79.55 27.00 -1.19
N PRO A 54 -80.43 27.44 -2.11
CA PRO A 54 -80.06 27.59 -3.51
C PRO A 54 -78.99 28.67 -3.74
N VAL A 55 -79.13 29.83 -3.08
CA VAL A 55 -78.20 30.96 -3.20
C VAL A 55 -76.83 30.65 -2.61
N MET A 56 -76.78 29.99 -1.45
CA MET A 56 -75.52 29.56 -0.84
C MET A 56 -74.79 28.50 -1.67
N ARG A 57 -75.50 27.69 -2.44
CA ARG A 57 -74.88 26.74 -3.37
C ARG A 57 -74.18 27.47 -4.52
N GLU A 58 -74.88 28.41 -5.17
CA GLU A 58 -74.31 29.25 -6.23
C GLU A 58 -73.10 30.06 -5.72
N TRP A 59 -73.21 30.62 -4.52
CA TRP A 59 -72.12 31.37 -3.91
C TRP A 59 -70.88 30.50 -3.63
N ARG A 60 -71.06 29.28 -3.11
CA ARG A 60 -69.94 28.33 -2.91
C ARG A 60 -69.30 27.91 -4.23
N GLU A 61 -70.10 27.68 -5.28
CA GLU A 61 -69.60 27.33 -6.61
C GLU A 61 -68.80 28.48 -7.23
N SER A 62 -69.31 29.71 -7.15
CA SER A 62 -68.60 30.92 -7.62
C SER A 62 -67.27 31.14 -6.89
N ARG A 63 -67.26 30.99 -5.56
CA ARG A 63 -66.05 31.19 -4.76
C ARG A 63 -65.03 30.08 -4.97
N LYS A 64 -65.47 28.84 -5.17
CA LYS A 64 -64.56 27.74 -5.54
C LYS A 64 -63.86 28.02 -6.87
N ALA A 65 -64.59 28.57 -7.85
CA ALA A 65 -63.99 28.96 -9.14
C ALA A 65 -62.99 30.13 -8.99
N GLU A 66 -63.31 31.12 -8.17
CA GLU A 66 -62.44 32.28 -7.90
C GLU A 66 -61.15 31.91 -7.16
N VAL A 67 -61.24 31.06 -6.13
CA VAL A 67 -60.07 30.57 -5.39
C VAL A 67 -59.14 29.75 -6.27
N VAL A 68 -59.68 28.91 -7.16
CA VAL A 68 -58.87 28.15 -8.12
C VAL A 68 -58.13 29.06 -9.10
N ALA A 69 -58.76 30.13 -9.57
CA ALA A 69 -58.12 31.12 -10.44
C ALA A 69 -57.01 31.92 -9.72
N ALA A 70 -57.16 32.18 -8.42
CA ALA A 70 -56.17 32.91 -7.62
C ALA A 70 -54.94 32.07 -7.21
N LEU A 71 -55.02 30.74 -7.33
CA LEU A 71 -53.93 29.81 -6.98
C LEU A 71 -52.93 29.55 -8.13
N ASP A 72 -53.15 30.13 -9.31
CA ASP A 72 -52.23 29.94 -10.44
C ASP A 72 -50.99 30.82 -10.28
N MET A 73 -49.81 30.21 -10.34
CA MET A 73 -48.55 30.91 -10.09
C MET A 73 -48.25 31.89 -11.24
N PRO A 74 -47.97 33.19 -10.95
CA PRO A 74 -47.67 34.16 -12.00
C PRO A 74 -46.50 33.70 -12.87
N ALA A 75 -46.66 33.82 -14.20
CA ALA A 75 -45.68 33.34 -15.18
C ALA A 75 -44.27 33.92 -14.96
N ASP A 76 -44.19 35.19 -14.53
CA ASP A 76 -42.91 35.85 -14.24
C ASP A 76 -42.18 35.23 -13.04
N LEU A 77 -42.94 34.82 -12.00
CA LEU A 77 -42.38 34.14 -10.84
C LEU A 77 -41.86 32.75 -11.23
N LYS A 78 -42.61 32.01 -12.04
CA LYS A 78 -42.19 30.69 -12.56
C LYS A 78 -40.89 30.79 -13.35
N LYS A 79 -40.79 31.76 -14.25
CA LYS A 79 -39.58 32.01 -15.06
C LYS A 79 -38.39 32.41 -14.20
N ALA A 80 -38.60 33.24 -13.17
CA ALA A 80 -37.55 33.63 -12.23
C ALA A 80 -37.01 32.42 -11.44
N VAL A 81 -37.90 31.53 -10.99
CA VAL A 81 -37.53 30.28 -10.30
C VAL A 81 -36.76 29.34 -11.23
N GLU A 82 -37.26 29.10 -12.45
CA GLU A 82 -36.59 28.24 -13.44
C GLU A 82 -35.18 28.75 -13.79
N THR A 83 -35.04 30.06 -13.97
CA THR A 83 -33.73 30.69 -14.27
C THR A 83 -32.77 30.52 -13.09
N SER A 84 -33.24 30.76 -11.87
CA SER A 84 -32.43 30.61 -10.65
C SER A 84 -32.00 29.15 -10.45
N LEU A 85 -32.89 28.19 -10.71
CA LEU A 85 -32.60 26.77 -10.63
C LEU A 85 -31.53 26.36 -11.65
N GLY A 86 -31.63 26.85 -12.89
CA GLY A 86 -30.65 26.60 -13.93
C GLY A 86 -29.26 27.18 -13.60
N GLN A 87 -29.21 28.36 -13.00
CA GLN A 87 -27.96 28.98 -12.53
C GLN A 87 -27.32 28.17 -11.39
N LEU A 88 -28.11 27.78 -10.39
CA LEU A 88 -27.64 26.95 -9.27
C LEU A 88 -27.15 25.59 -9.77
N TRP A 89 -27.90 24.96 -10.67
CA TRP A 89 -27.49 23.70 -11.30
C TRP A 89 -26.19 23.85 -12.10
N GLY A 90 -26.06 24.92 -12.88
CA GLY A 90 -24.84 25.21 -13.63
C GLY A 90 -23.62 25.45 -12.74
N MET A 91 -23.79 26.17 -11.62
CA MET A 91 -22.73 26.37 -10.63
C MET A 91 -22.36 25.05 -9.93
N ALA A 92 -23.35 24.28 -9.47
CA ALA A 92 -23.12 22.99 -8.84
C ALA A 92 -22.43 22.00 -9.79
N SER A 93 -22.86 21.94 -11.06
CA SER A 93 -22.25 21.10 -12.08
C SER A 93 -20.80 21.51 -12.34
N LYS A 94 -20.53 22.82 -12.50
CA LYS A 94 -19.16 23.32 -12.68
C LYS A 94 -18.26 22.97 -11.49
N LEU A 95 -18.76 23.15 -10.26
CA LEU A 95 -18.01 22.81 -9.06
C LEU A 95 -17.73 21.30 -8.97
N ALA A 96 -18.72 20.47 -9.28
CA ALA A 96 -18.56 19.02 -9.32
C ALA A 96 -17.55 18.58 -10.38
N THR A 97 -17.63 19.12 -11.61
CA THR A 97 -16.66 18.84 -12.67
C THR A 97 -15.25 19.27 -12.27
N ALA A 98 -15.08 20.47 -11.71
CA ALA A 98 -13.78 20.95 -11.25
C ALA A 98 -13.21 20.07 -10.12
N SER A 99 -14.06 19.63 -9.18
CA SER A 99 -13.68 18.74 -8.09
C SER A 99 -13.21 17.38 -8.61
N VAL A 100 -13.96 16.77 -9.53
CA VAL A 100 -13.58 15.49 -10.16
C VAL A 100 -12.26 15.63 -10.91
N GLU A 101 -12.07 16.72 -11.65
CA GLU A 101 -10.83 16.97 -12.39
C GLU A 101 -9.64 17.16 -11.44
N ASN A 102 -9.81 17.91 -10.34
CA ASN A 102 -8.77 18.07 -9.32
C ASN A 102 -8.38 16.72 -8.70
N PHE A 103 -9.36 15.92 -8.26
CA PHE A 103 -9.08 14.59 -7.70
C PHE A 103 -8.40 13.67 -8.71
N ARG A 104 -8.79 13.77 -9.99
CA ARG A 104 -8.14 13.02 -11.06
C ARG A 104 -6.67 13.42 -11.20
N GLN A 105 -6.37 14.71 -11.22
CA GLN A 105 -5.00 15.22 -11.33
C GLN A 105 -4.16 14.85 -10.10
N GLU A 106 -4.71 14.98 -8.90
CA GLU A 106 -4.04 14.56 -7.65
C GLU A 106 -3.75 13.05 -7.65
N ALA A 107 -4.70 12.23 -8.10
CA ALA A 107 -4.51 10.78 -8.20
C ALA A 107 -3.47 10.41 -9.27
N GLU A 108 -3.50 11.05 -10.44
CA GLU A 108 -2.51 10.83 -11.50
C GLU A 108 -1.11 11.25 -11.04
N ALA A 109 -0.97 12.36 -10.33
CA ALA A 109 0.29 12.79 -9.72
C ALA A 109 0.79 11.79 -8.67
N ALA A 110 -0.07 11.37 -7.75
CA ALA A 110 0.29 10.39 -6.72
C ALA A 110 0.71 9.04 -7.31
N VAL A 111 0.06 8.59 -8.39
CA VAL A 111 0.44 7.38 -9.12
C VAL A 111 1.79 7.55 -9.81
N ALA A 112 2.04 8.71 -10.41
CA ALA A 112 3.33 9.01 -11.05
C ALA A 112 4.47 9.00 -10.03
N ASP A 113 4.29 9.68 -8.89
CA ASP A 113 5.29 9.74 -7.81
C ASP A 113 5.57 8.34 -7.24
N ALA A 114 4.52 7.58 -6.91
CA ALA A 114 4.68 6.21 -6.41
C ALA A 114 5.34 5.27 -7.44
N THR A 115 5.09 5.48 -8.73
CA THR A 115 5.73 4.72 -9.81
C THR A 115 7.21 5.07 -9.92
N ALA A 116 7.55 6.36 -9.82
CA ALA A 116 8.94 6.81 -9.84
C ALA A 116 9.73 6.26 -8.64
N GLU A 117 9.19 6.36 -7.43
CA GLU A 117 9.81 5.81 -6.22
C GLU A 117 10.00 4.29 -6.32
N ARG A 118 9.00 3.57 -6.85
CA ARG A 118 9.09 2.13 -7.10
C ARG A 118 10.24 1.82 -8.07
N ASP A 119 10.32 2.54 -9.18
CA ASP A 119 11.32 2.28 -10.21
C ASP A 119 12.74 2.60 -9.71
N GLU A 120 12.91 3.66 -8.94
CA GLU A 120 14.18 3.96 -8.24
C GLU A 120 14.57 2.84 -7.27
N ALA A 121 13.63 2.37 -6.43
CA ALA A 121 13.89 1.28 -5.51
C ALA A 121 14.26 -0.03 -6.23
N LEU A 122 13.57 -0.36 -7.34
CA LEU A 122 13.88 -1.55 -8.15
C LEU A 122 15.26 -1.44 -8.80
N ASN A 123 15.63 -0.27 -9.31
CA ASN A 123 16.97 -0.06 -9.87
C ASN A 123 18.07 -0.22 -8.81
N GLU A 124 17.84 0.28 -7.59
CA GLU A 124 18.78 0.12 -6.49
C GLU A 124 18.89 -1.35 -6.04
N ILE A 125 17.76 -2.08 -5.98
CA ILE A 125 17.76 -3.53 -5.72
C ILE A 125 18.61 -4.26 -6.77
N GLN A 126 18.41 -3.99 -8.06
CA GLN A 126 19.21 -4.63 -9.13
C GLN A 126 20.70 -4.32 -8.99
N ARG A 127 21.05 -3.08 -8.62
CA ARG A 127 22.44 -2.67 -8.37
C ARG A 127 23.04 -3.46 -7.21
N LEU A 128 22.30 -3.58 -6.10
CA LEU A 128 22.74 -4.32 -4.91
C LEU A 128 22.85 -5.82 -5.18
N GLU A 129 21.90 -6.42 -5.90
CA GLU A 129 21.94 -7.82 -6.31
C GLU A 129 23.16 -8.13 -7.16
N LYS A 130 23.49 -7.26 -8.13
CA LYS A 130 24.71 -7.39 -8.93
C LYS A 130 25.97 -7.34 -8.05
N HIS A 131 26.02 -6.39 -7.12
CA HIS A 131 27.17 -6.25 -6.23
C HIS A 131 27.32 -7.45 -5.28
N LEU A 132 26.20 -7.98 -4.77
CA LEU A 132 26.19 -9.21 -3.98
C LEU A 132 26.72 -10.40 -4.79
N ALA A 133 26.29 -10.55 -6.04
CA ALA A 133 26.79 -11.62 -6.90
C ALA A 133 28.32 -11.51 -7.14
N GLU A 134 28.82 -10.30 -7.37
CA GLU A 134 30.26 -10.03 -7.51
C GLU A 134 31.02 -10.37 -6.22
N LEU A 135 30.52 -9.97 -5.06
CA LEU A 135 31.13 -10.26 -3.76
C LEU A 135 31.09 -11.76 -3.43
N THR A 136 29.99 -12.46 -3.71
CA THR A 136 29.89 -13.91 -3.51
C THR A 136 30.92 -14.64 -4.36
N LYS A 137 31.08 -14.26 -5.63
CA LYS A 137 32.11 -14.83 -6.51
C LYS A 137 33.52 -14.57 -5.97
N ALA A 138 33.83 -13.35 -5.56
CA ALA A 138 35.14 -13.00 -5.00
C ALA A 138 35.43 -13.78 -3.71
N LEU A 139 34.42 -14.01 -2.87
CA LEU A 139 34.54 -14.79 -1.65
C LEU A 139 34.84 -16.26 -1.95
N GLU A 140 34.16 -16.84 -2.95
CA GLU A 140 34.42 -18.22 -3.40
C GLU A 140 35.84 -18.37 -3.96
N GLU A 141 36.28 -17.45 -4.82
CA GLU A 141 37.65 -17.43 -5.36
C GLU A 141 38.69 -17.34 -4.24
N LYS A 142 38.48 -16.46 -3.25
CA LYS A 142 39.37 -16.36 -2.09
C LYS A 142 39.34 -17.61 -1.21
N GLY A 143 38.18 -18.25 -1.06
CA GLY A 143 38.05 -19.53 -0.37
C GLY A 143 38.87 -20.63 -1.05
N GLN A 144 38.84 -20.69 -2.38
CA GLN A 144 39.67 -21.62 -3.16
C GLN A 144 41.16 -21.33 -3.00
N GLU A 145 41.57 -20.07 -3.06
CA GLU A 145 42.97 -19.66 -2.86
C GLU A 145 43.48 -20.05 -1.46
N VAL A 146 42.68 -19.81 -0.42
CA VAL A 146 43.03 -20.22 0.96
C VAL A 146 43.21 -21.73 1.07
N ASN A 147 42.34 -22.52 0.43
CA ASN A 147 42.45 -23.98 0.44
C ASN A 147 43.70 -24.46 -0.31
N GLN A 148 44.03 -23.83 -1.44
CA GLN A 148 45.25 -24.15 -2.20
C GLN A 148 46.51 -23.84 -1.37
N VAL A 149 46.57 -22.66 -0.73
CA VAL A 149 47.70 -22.27 0.12
C VAL A 149 47.83 -23.21 1.32
N ARG A 150 46.73 -23.62 1.96
CA ARG A 150 46.76 -24.61 3.05
C ARG A 150 47.30 -25.96 2.58
N SER A 151 46.84 -26.46 1.44
CA SER A 151 47.34 -27.72 0.89
C SER A 151 48.83 -27.64 0.55
N ALA A 152 49.31 -26.52 0.00
CA ALA A 152 50.72 -26.32 -0.28
C ALA A 152 51.54 -26.26 1.02
N LEU A 153 51.04 -25.55 2.04
CA LEU A 153 51.69 -25.47 3.34
C LEU A 153 51.81 -26.84 4.01
N ASP A 154 50.78 -27.67 3.94
CA ASP A 154 50.81 -29.05 4.47
C ASP A 154 51.83 -29.92 3.73
N GLN A 155 51.93 -29.78 2.40
CA GLN A 155 52.95 -30.46 1.59
C GLN A 155 54.36 -30.04 2.00
N GLU A 156 54.62 -28.73 2.12
CA GLU A 156 55.91 -28.21 2.56
C GLU A 156 56.27 -28.66 3.98
N HIS A 157 55.30 -28.72 4.90
CA HIS A 157 55.51 -29.26 6.24
C HIS A 157 55.94 -30.74 6.20
N ASN A 158 55.28 -31.56 5.37
CA ASN A 158 55.64 -32.97 5.20
C ASN A 158 57.04 -33.13 4.59
N ILE A 159 57.38 -32.35 3.57
CA ILE A 159 58.72 -32.35 2.96
C ILE A 159 59.77 -31.93 4.00
N ASN A 160 59.50 -30.88 4.78
CA ASN A 160 60.41 -30.41 5.81
C ASN A 160 60.64 -31.46 6.92
N ALA A 161 59.58 -32.16 7.31
CA ALA A 161 59.68 -33.26 8.27
C ALA A 161 60.53 -34.42 7.73
N GLN A 162 60.33 -34.79 6.45
CA GLN A 162 61.12 -35.83 5.79
C GLN A 162 62.59 -35.44 5.70
N LEU A 163 62.90 -34.22 5.24
CA LEU A 163 64.28 -33.73 5.14
C LEU A 163 64.97 -33.70 6.50
N LYS A 164 64.27 -33.33 7.58
CA LYS A 164 64.80 -33.40 8.95
C LYS A 164 65.12 -34.82 9.37
N ALA A 165 64.24 -35.79 9.07
CA ALA A 165 64.48 -37.20 9.37
C ALA A 165 65.69 -37.75 8.59
N ASP A 166 65.77 -37.43 7.29
CA ASP A 166 66.89 -37.84 6.43
C ASP A 166 68.21 -37.24 6.91
N THR A 167 68.20 -35.97 7.32
CA THR A 167 69.39 -35.29 7.88
C THR A 167 69.85 -35.98 9.16
N ALA A 168 68.94 -36.32 10.07
CA ALA A 168 69.28 -37.04 11.30
C ALA A 168 69.84 -38.44 11.01
N ALA A 169 69.26 -39.16 10.03
CA ALA A 169 69.74 -40.47 9.63
C ALA A 169 71.14 -40.42 8.98
N LEU A 170 71.41 -39.42 8.15
CA LEU A 170 72.74 -39.19 7.57
C LEU A 170 73.77 -38.84 8.64
N GLN A 171 73.39 -37.99 9.60
CA GLN A 171 74.26 -37.63 10.73
C GLN A 171 74.65 -38.86 11.55
N ALA A 172 73.69 -39.72 11.90
CA ALA A 172 73.96 -40.97 12.63
C ALA A 172 74.87 -41.93 11.83
N ARG A 173 74.72 -41.99 10.50
CA ARG A 173 75.61 -42.79 9.64
C ARG A 173 77.03 -42.23 9.61
N ILE A 174 77.19 -40.91 9.59
CA ILE A 174 78.51 -40.28 9.65
C ILE A 174 79.19 -40.66 10.98
N GLU A 175 78.49 -40.56 12.11
CA GLU A 175 79.02 -40.92 13.43
C GLU A 175 79.41 -42.41 13.54
N ASP A 176 78.60 -43.32 12.98
CA ASP A 176 78.95 -44.75 12.89
C ASP A 176 80.20 -44.98 12.03
N ARG A 177 80.28 -44.32 10.86
CA ARG A 177 81.45 -44.42 9.99
C ARG A 177 82.71 -43.88 10.65
N ASP A 178 82.63 -42.75 11.35
CA ASP A 178 83.76 -42.18 12.09
C ASP A 178 84.24 -43.15 13.18
N THR A 179 83.31 -43.76 13.92
CA THR A 179 83.64 -44.79 14.93
C THR A 179 84.34 -46.00 14.30
N GLN A 180 83.88 -46.47 13.14
CA GLN A 180 84.51 -47.57 12.43
C GLN A 180 85.89 -47.22 11.87
N ILE A 181 86.07 -46.00 11.38
CA ILE A 181 87.37 -45.51 10.91
C ILE A 181 88.36 -45.48 12.06
N GLU A 182 87.97 -45.00 13.25
CA GLU A 182 88.83 -45.01 14.43
C GLU A 182 89.16 -46.45 14.90
N GLY A 183 88.18 -47.36 14.88
CA GLY A 183 88.42 -48.78 15.14
C GLY A 183 89.45 -49.41 14.18
N LEU A 184 89.24 -49.24 12.87
CA LEU A 184 90.16 -49.76 11.85
C LEU A 184 91.56 -49.14 11.95
N LYS A 185 91.68 -47.86 12.32
CA LYS A 185 92.97 -47.22 12.58
C LYS A 185 93.68 -47.86 13.77
N ALA A 186 92.95 -48.20 14.84
CA ALA A 186 93.49 -48.88 16.01
C ALA A 186 93.97 -50.30 15.66
N ASP A 187 93.15 -51.09 14.98
CA ASP A 187 93.50 -52.45 14.52
C ASP A 187 94.74 -52.42 13.61
N LEU A 188 94.80 -51.45 12.69
CA LEU A 188 95.92 -51.28 11.77
C LEU A 188 97.21 -50.85 12.50
N LYS A 189 97.10 -50.10 13.60
CA LYS A 189 98.24 -49.79 14.47
C LYS A 189 98.73 -51.02 15.21
N GLU A 190 97.82 -51.79 15.80
CA GLU A 190 98.13 -53.04 16.51
C GLU A 190 98.81 -54.06 15.58
N ALA A 191 98.24 -54.30 14.40
CA ALA A 191 98.83 -55.19 13.39
C ALA A 191 100.24 -54.73 12.94
N ARG A 192 100.47 -53.42 12.83
CA ARG A 192 101.81 -52.87 12.53
C ARG A 192 102.79 -53.12 13.66
N ASP A 193 102.37 -52.94 14.91
CA ASP A 193 103.22 -53.16 16.08
C ASP A 193 103.53 -54.65 16.27
N ASP A 194 102.57 -55.55 16.05
CA ASP A 194 102.80 -56.99 16.07
C ASP A 194 103.71 -57.45 14.92
N ASN A 195 103.55 -56.90 13.71
CA ASN A 195 104.46 -57.18 12.61
C ASN A 195 105.91 -56.77 12.94
N ARG A 196 106.10 -55.60 13.60
CA ARG A 196 107.43 -55.16 14.08
C ARG A 196 108.02 -56.13 15.10
N LYS A 197 107.21 -56.62 16.05
CA LYS A 197 107.65 -57.62 17.05
C LYS A 197 108.09 -58.91 16.36
N LEU A 198 107.25 -59.47 15.48
CA LEU A 198 107.55 -60.69 14.73
C LEU A 198 108.82 -60.53 13.87
N GLN A 199 109.00 -59.40 13.20
CA GLN A 199 110.24 -59.10 12.48
C GLN A 199 111.46 -59.09 13.41
N GLY A 200 111.34 -58.49 14.60
CA GLY A 200 112.38 -58.52 15.62
C GLY A 200 112.72 -59.96 16.07
N GLU A 201 111.71 -60.78 16.34
CA GLU A 201 111.87 -62.19 16.71
C GLU A 201 112.56 -63.01 15.60
N LEU A 202 112.16 -62.81 14.34
CA LEU A 202 112.77 -63.46 13.18
C LEU A 202 114.25 -63.09 13.03
N ILE A 203 114.62 -61.82 13.28
CA ILE A 203 116.02 -61.38 13.28
C ILE A 203 116.82 -62.08 14.38
N GLU A 204 116.27 -62.19 15.59
CA GLU A 204 116.94 -62.89 16.70
C GLU A 204 117.12 -64.39 16.40
N ILE A 205 116.11 -65.05 15.83
CA ILE A 205 116.22 -66.45 15.38
C ILE A 205 117.30 -66.60 14.30
N ALA A 206 117.31 -65.72 13.31
CA ALA A 206 118.31 -65.73 12.24
C ALA A 206 119.73 -65.49 12.77
N ARG A 207 119.90 -64.67 13.82
CA ARG A 207 121.17 -64.48 14.52
C ARG A 207 121.61 -65.76 15.22
N LYS A 208 120.72 -66.39 16.00
CA LYS A 208 120.99 -67.65 16.71
C LYS A 208 121.30 -68.82 15.79
N ALA A 209 120.73 -68.86 14.59
CA ALA A 209 121.00 -69.92 13.60
C ALA A 209 122.35 -69.78 12.88
N LYS A 210 123.07 -68.65 13.06
CA LYS A 210 124.38 -68.38 12.46
C LYS A 210 125.56 -68.60 13.43
N GLU A 211 125.29 -68.86 14.71
CA GLU A 211 126.25 -69.28 15.73
C GLU A 211 126.37 -70.81 15.77
#